data_AF-A0A6L3XVS0-F1
#
_entry.id   AF-A0A6L3XVS0-F1
#
_cell.length_a   1.000
_cell.length_b   1.000
_cell.length_c   1.000
_cell.angle_alpha   90.00
_cell.angle_beta   90.00
_cell.angle_gamma   90.00
#
_symmetry.space_group_name_H-M   'P 1'
#
loop_
_entity.id
_entity.type
_entity.pdbx_description
1 polymer ?
#
loop_
_entity_poly.entity_id
_entity_poly.type
_entity_poly.pdbx_seq_one_letter_code
_entity_poly.pdbx_strand_id
1 'polypeptide(L)'
;VVQVYVRDKVATQVRPLQELKAFQRVTLSPGETATLTFTLPVEMFNFTRRDGKRIVEPGEFELQGGASSADIREVVNVLVTGETQELAGEWRMLSRCDITRA
;
A
#
# COMPACT_ATOMS: atom_id res chain seq x y z
N VAL A 1 -10.09 -1.81 -12.97
CA VAL A 1 -8.94 -1.13 -12.32
C VAL A 1 -8.54 -2.00 -11.16
N VAL A 2 -7.26 -2.32 -10.99
CA VAL A 2 -6.75 -3.06 -9.83
C VAL A 2 -6.31 -2.05 -8.79
N GLN A 3 -6.65 -2.27 -7.52
CA GLN A 3 -6.41 -1.35 -6.41
C GLN A 3 -5.69 -2.10 -5.28
N VAL A 4 -4.74 -1.42 -4.64
CA VAL A 4 -3.95 -1.94 -3.51
C VAL A 4 -4.13 -1.02 -2.31
N TYR A 5 -4.64 -1.59 -1.23
CA TYR A 5 -4.84 -0.93 0.05
C TYR A 5 -3.84 -1.43 1.08
N VAL A 6 -3.54 -0.58 2.05
CA VAL A 6 -2.76 -0.93 3.24
C VAL A 6 -3.61 -0.69 4.47
N ARG A 7 -3.57 -1.66 5.38
CA ARG A 7 -4.10 -1.55 6.73
C ARG A 7 -2.98 -1.81 7.73
N ASP A 8 -2.85 -0.91 8.69
CA ASP A 8 -1.94 -1.07 9.81
C ASP A 8 -2.68 -1.80 10.95
N LYS A 9 -2.19 -2.98 11.36
CA LYS A 9 -2.83 -3.80 12.40
C LYS A 9 -2.48 -3.36 13.80
N VAL A 10 -1.28 -2.81 13.99
CA VAL A 10 -0.71 -2.52 15.30
C VAL A 10 -0.11 -1.11 15.26
N ALA A 11 -0.98 -0.14 15.02
CA ALA A 11 -0.60 1.27 15.03
C ALA A 11 -0.65 1.83 16.45
N THR A 12 0.33 2.66 16.82
CA THR A 12 0.31 3.40 18.10
C THR A 12 -0.82 4.45 18.17
N GLN A 13 -1.42 4.78 17.03
CA GLN A 13 -2.56 5.68 16.89
C GLN A 13 -3.66 5.05 16.04
N VAL A 14 -4.90 5.51 16.21
CA VAL A 14 -6.02 5.05 15.39
C VAL A 14 -5.75 5.40 13.93
N ARG A 15 -5.81 4.38 13.06
CA ARG A 15 -5.63 4.51 11.61
C ARG A 15 -6.86 4.01 10.85
N PRO A 16 -7.07 4.46 9.60
CA PRO A 16 -8.11 3.92 8.74
C PRO A 16 -7.97 2.41 8.56
N LEU A 17 -9.10 1.71 8.44
CA LEU A 17 -9.11 0.28 8.16
C LEU A 17 -8.53 -0.05 6.78
N GLN A 18 -8.58 0.89 5.84
CA GLN A 18 -8.04 0.75 4.49
C GLN A 18 -7.55 2.11 3.99
N GLU A 19 -6.28 2.17 3.56
CA GLU A 19 -5.70 3.33 2.87
C GLU A 19 -5.28 2.93 1.45
N LEU A 20 -5.82 3.55 0.41
CA LEU A 20 -5.40 3.27 -0.97
C LEU A 20 -3.94 3.72 -1.17
N LYS A 21 -3.05 2.81 -1.55
CA LYS A 21 -1.64 3.10 -1.79
C LYS A 21 -1.22 3.01 -3.24
N ALA A 22 -1.88 2.16 -4.03
CA ALA A 22 -1.64 2.08 -5.47
C ALA A 22 -2.90 1.67 -6.21
N PHE A 23 -2.97 2.05 -7.48
CA PHE A 23 -3.96 1.53 -8.41
C PHE A 23 -3.39 1.53 -9.82
N GLN A 24 -3.88 0.63 -10.65
CA GLN A 24 -3.53 0.59 -12.06
C GLN A 24 -4.74 0.22 -12.90
N ARG A 25 -4.99 1.02 -13.94
CA ARG A 25 -5.97 0.68 -14.98
C ARG A 25 -5.26 -0.13 -16.05
N VAL A 26 -5.80 -1.30 -16.36
CA VAL A 26 -5.39 -2.14 -17.49
C VAL A 26 -6.61 -2.37 -18.37
N THR A 27 -6.42 -2.24 -19.67
CA THR A 27 -7.42 -2.61 -20.69
C THR A 27 -7.02 -3.98 -21.23
N LEU A 28 -7.96 -4.91 -21.26
CA LEU A 28 -7.77 -6.29 -21.72
C LEU A 28 -8.81 -6.59 -22.80
N SER A 29 -8.39 -7.30 -23.84
CA SER A 29 -9.28 -7.89 -24.84
C SER A 29 -9.97 -9.14 -24.27
N PRO A 30 -11.07 -9.62 -24.88
CA PRO A 30 -11.69 -10.89 -24.46
C PRO A 30 -10.67 -12.04 -24.47
N GLY A 31 -10.52 -12.72 -23.34
CA GLY A 31 -9.56 -13.82 -23.16
C GLY A 31 -8.12 -13.41 -22.85
N GLU A 32 -7.78 -12.11 -22.90
CA GLU A 32 -6.46 -11.61 -22.55
C GLU A 32 -6.24 -11.60 -21.03
N THR A 33 -5.02 -11.91 -20.60
CA THR A 33 -4.61 -11.82 -19.20
C THR A 33 -3.35 -10.98 -19.08
N ALA A 34 -3.25 -10.20 -18.00
CA ALA A 34 -2.04 -9.45 -17.66
C ALA A 34 -1.68 -9.62 -16.19
N THR A 35 -0.38 -9.68 -15.92
CA THR A 35 0.21 -9.65 -14.58
C THR A 35 0.61 -8.23 -14.25
N LEU A 36 0.17 -7.74 -13.10
CA LEU A 36 0.51 -6.41 -12.59
C LEU A 36 1.40 -6.58 -11.36
N THR A 37 2.57 -5.96 -11.38
CA THR A 37 3.53 -5.98 -10.28
C THR A 37 3.56 -4.60 -9.64
N PHE A 38 3.06 -4.49 -8.41
CA PHE A 38 3.07 -3.26 -7.64
C PHE A 38 4.28 -3.22 -6.70
N THR A 39 5.02 -2.11 -6.74
CA THR A 39 6.11 -1.81 -5.81
C THR A 39 5.69 -0.66 -4.92
N LEU A 40 5.59 -0.93 -3.62
CA LEU A 40 5.27 0.04 -2.58
C LEU A 40 6.50 0.28 -1.70
N PRO A 41 7.13 1.47 -1.75
CA PRO A 41 8.09 1.86 -0.73
C PRO A 41 7.45 1.81 0.67
N VAL A 42 8.17 1.25 1.65
CA VAL A 42 7.72 1.18 3.06
C VAL A 42 7.39 2.57 3.62
N GLU A 43 8.08 3.60 3.13
CA GLU A 43 7.78 5.00 3.43
C GLU A 43 6.31 5.35 3.20
N MET A 44 5.60 4.73 2.23
CA MET A 44 4.18 4.99 1.99
C MET A 44 3.26 4.50 3.12
N PHE A 45 3.76 3.68 4.04
CA PHE A 45 2.98 3.17 5.18
C PHE A 45 2.96 4.18 6.34
N ASN A 46 3.57 5.34 6.13
CA ASN A 46 3.66 6.40 7.11
C ASN A 46 2.30 6.91 7.60
N PHE A 47 2.36 7.64 8.70
CA PHE A 47 1.32 8.53 9.16
C PHE A 47 1.93 9.78 9.82
N THR A 48 1.11 10.80 10.09
CA THR A 48 1.55 11.98 10.84
C THR A 48 1.24 11.80 12.32
N ARG A 49 2.29 11.86 13.15
CA ARG A 49 2.17 11.85 14.61
C ARG A 49 1.64 13.21 15.10
N ARG A 50 1.13 13.26 16.34
CA ARG A 50 0.57 14.48 16.97
C ARG A 50 1.53 15.68 17.02
N ASP A 51 2.84 15.42 17.01
CA ASP A 51 3.90 16.44 16.96
C ASP A 51 4.16 16.98 15.54
N GLY A 52 3.35 16.58 14.55
CA GLY A 52 3.47 16.99 13.15
C GLY A 52 4.49 16.19 12.34
N LYS A 53 5.21 15.25 12.97
CA LYS A 53 6.25 14.47 12.29
C LYS A 53 5.64 13.33 11.49
N ARG A 54 6.14 13.15 10.27
CA ARG A 54 5.78 12.06 9.37
C ARG A 54 6.68 10.86 9.65
N ILE A 55 6.10 9.73 10.03
CA ILE A 55 6.87 8.59 10.53
C ILE A 55 6.35 7.27 9.96
N VAL A 56 7.20 6.26 9.91
CA VAL A 56 6.83 4.85 9.74
C VAL A 56 7.25 4.10 11.00
N GLU A 57 6.32 3.34 11.59
CA GLU A 57 6.60 2.47 12.73
C GLU A 57 6.73 1.02 12.24
N PRO A 58 7.64 0.23 12.85
CA PRO A 58 7.65 -1.22 12.63
C PRO A 58 6.34 -1.82 13.14
N GLY A 59 5.85 -2.86 12.47
CA GLY A 59 4.57 -3.47 12.80
C GLY A 59 4.04 -4.40 11.73
N GLU A 60 2.89 -4.99 12.02
CA GLU A 60 2.17 -5.83 11.07
C GLU A 60 1.23 -5.00 10.19
N PHE A 61 1.34 -5.20 8.87
CA PHE A 61 0.49 -4.56 7.88
C PHE A 61 -0.21 -5.62 7.03
N GLU A 62 -1.46 -5.35 6.67
CA GLU A 62 -2.16 -6.07 5.61
C GLU A 62 -2.04 -5.27 4.31
N LEU A 63 -1.50 -5.92 3.27
CA LEU A 63 -1.62 -5.47 1.88
C LEU A 63 -2.84 -6.14 1.28
N GLN A 64 -3.79 -5.36 0.78
CA GLN A 64 -5.07 -5.85 0.30
C GLN A 64 -5.23 -5.50 -1.20
N GLY A 65 -5.35 -6.52 -2.05
CA GLY A 65 -5.59 -6.37 -3.49
C GLY A 65 -7.07 -6.57 -3.83
N GLY A 66 -7.66 -5.65 -4.59
CA GLY A 66 -9.10 -5.69 -4.89
C GLY A 66 -9.52 -4.95 -6.15
N ALA A 67 -10.81 -5.10 -6.48
CA ALA A 67 -11.47 -4.32 -7.54
C ALA A 67 -12.12 -3.03 -7.01
N SER A 68 -12.37 -2.96 -5.70
CA SER A 68 -12.78 -1.77 -4.96
C SER A 68 -12.44 -1.93 -3.48
N SER A 69 -12.62 -0.90 -2.65
CA SER A 69 -12.45 -1.00 -1.20
C SER A 69 -13.42 -1.99 -0.55
N ALA A 70 -14.58 -2.22 -1.18
CA ALA A 70 -15.59 -3.17 -0.75
C ALA A 70 -15.47 -4.57 -1.41
N ASP A 71 -14.59 -4.74 -2.40
CA ASP A 71 -14.33 -5.99 -3.13
C ASP A 71 -12.83 -6.31 -3.08
N ILE A 72 -12.38 -6.73 -1.90
CA ILE A 72 -11.02 -7.23 -1.66
C ILE A 72 -10.98 -8.72 -2.02
N ARG A 73 -10.01 -9.09 -2.85
CA ARG A 73 -9.88 -10.44 -3.39
C ARG A 73 -8.67 -11.19 -2.83
N GLU A 74 -7.63 -10.46 -2.46
CA GLU A 74 -6.40 -11.01 -1.91
C GLU A 74 -5.91 -10.18 -0.74
N VAL A 75 -5.36 -10.85 0.28
CA VAL A 75 -4.77 -10.21 1.46
C VAL A 75 -3.44 -10.87 1.78
N VAL A 76 -2.38 -10.07 1.91
CA VAL A 76 -1.05 -10.51 2.30
C VAL A 76 -0.65 -9.79 3.58
N ASN A 77 -0.25 -10.54 4.60
CA ASN A 77 0.32 -9.96 5.82
C ASN A 77 1.82 -9.78 5.66
N VAL A 78 2.32 -8.61 6.02
CA VAL A 78 3.76 -8.30 6.03
C VAL A 78 4.16 -7.73 7.38
N LEU A 79 5.33 -8.14 7.87
CA LEU A 79 5.94 -7.55 9.06
C LEU A 79 7.01 -6.55 8.63
N VAL A 80 6.81 -5.28 8.94
CA VAL A 80 7.83 -4.24 8.79
C VAL A 80 8.68 -4.25 10.05
N THR A 81 9.98 -4.47 9.88
CA THR A 81 10.97 -4.55 10.96
C THR A 81 11.89 -3.33 10.95
N GLY A 82 12.57 -3.08 12.07
CA GLY A 82 13.51 -1.98 12.24
C GLY A 82 13.05 -1.01 13.33
N GLU A 83 13.65 0.17 13.35
CA GLU A 83 13.25 1.26 14.26
C GLU A 83 12.23 2.17 13.60
N THR A 84 11.50 2.95 14.41
CA THR A 84 10.64 4.01 13.89
C THR A 84 11.47 5.01 13.08
N GLN A 85 11.11 5.18 11.81
CA GLN A 85 11.79 6.09 10.91
C GLN A 85 10.98 7.38 10.75
N GLU A 86 11.61 8.53 10.97
CA GLU A 86 11.07 9.84 10.57
C GLU A 86 11.40 10.10 9.09
N LEU A 87 10.40 10.48 8.30
CA LEU A 87 10.58 10.76 6.87
C LEU A 87 11.08 12.19 6.67
N ALA A 88 12.17 12.34 5.91
CA ALA A 88 12.70 13.64 5.50
C ALA A 88 11.72 14.39 4.58
N GLY A 89 11.80 15.72 4.51
CA GLY A 89 10.85 16.56 3.77
C GLY A 89 10.68 16.26 2.27
N GLU A 90 11.65 15.59 1.64
CA GLU A 90 11.63 15.22 0.21
C GLU A 90 10.95 13.88 -0.10
N TRP A 91 10.39 13.19 0.91
CA TRP A 91 9.70 11.92 0.71
C TRP A 91 8.49 12.07 -0.24
N ARG A 92 8.17 11.01 -0.98
CA ARG A 92 7.05 11.03 -1.95
C ARG A 92 6.14 9.83 -1.80
N MET A 93 4.85 10.07 -1.99
CA MET A 93 3.81 9.05 -1.99
C MET A 93 3.69 8.37 -3.37
N LEU A 94 4.75 7.71 -3.82
CA LEU A 94 4.85 7.15 -5.17
C LEU A 94 5.02 5.64 -5.15
N SER A 95 3.97 4.94 -5.56
CA SER A 95 4.03 3.53 -5.96
C SER A 95 4.45 3.39 -7.42
N ARG A 96 5.06 2.27 -7.78
CA ARG A 96 5.27 1.86 -9.17
C ARG A 96 4.40 0.66 -9.51
N CYS A 97 3.93 0.57 -10.76
CA CYS A 97 3.30 -0.62 -11.30
C CYS A 97 3.95 -0.97 -12.63
N ASP A 98 4.42 -2.21 -12.77
CA ASP A 98 4.84 -2.78 -14.03
C ASP A 98 3.75 -3.74 -14.55
N ILE A 99 3.53 -3.77 -15.86
CA ILE A 99 2.47 -4.59 -16.48
C ILE A 99 3.13 -5.54 -17.47
N THR A 100 2.93 -6.84 -17.27
CA THR A 100 3.35 -7.90 -18.20
C THR A 100 2.10 -8.53 -18.80
N ARG A 101 2.00 -8.57 -20.12
CA ARG A 101 0.89 -9.23 -20.84
C ARG A 101 1.33 -10.62 -21.28
N ALA A 102 0.43 -11.59 -21.19
CA ALA A 102 0.61 -12.92 -21.76
C ALA A 102 0.12 -12.94 -23.22
#